data_AF-A0AAV3S947-F1
#
_entry.id   AF-A0AAV3S947-F1
#
_cell.length_a   1.000
_cell.length_b   1.000
_cell.length_c   1.000
_cell.angle_alpha   90.00
_cell.angle_beta   90.00
_cell.angle_gamma   90.00
#
_symmetry.space_group_name_H-M   'P 1'
#
loop_
_entity.id
_entity.type
_entity.pdbx_description
1 polymer ?
#
loop_
_entity_poly.entity_id
_entity_poly.type
_entity_poly.pdbx_seq_one_letter_code
_entity_poly.pdbx_strand_id
1 'polypeptide(L)'
;MGRDSLLGNTVFRDSLPATVGRKPLQAAKFFGILGWFALSVLGFLRVLDGPGTGLLVDGQFLALVLTPLVAFVLVAVVCCETLYSLARVVRSDASLREQIEGRVGYVVLRGVEAAIGVGGVLLIASLVPALVAESTPAPAGVGIMLVAMAVGLGILVASLVRSTAELFVYGGSTSA
;
A
#
# COMPACT_ATOMS: atom_id res chain seq x y z
N MET A 1 -40.21 -13.64 -14.62
CA MET A 1 -38.98 -13.98 -13.85
C MET A 1 -37.82 -14.05 -14.83
N GLY A 2 -36.75 -13.26 -14.63
CA GLY A 2 -35.44 -13.55 -15.23
C GLY A 2 -34.80 -12.54 -16.19
N ARG A 3 -35.03 -11.21 -16.08
CA ARG A 3 -34.28 -10.21 -16.89
C ARG A 3 -33.36 -9.26 -16.10
N ASP A 4 -33.39 -9.32 -14.77
CA ASP A 4 -32.64 -8.35 -13.94
C ASP A 4 -31.21 -8.81 -13.58
N SER A 5 -30.84 -10.07 -13.83
CA SER A 5 -29.53 -10.60 -13.43
C SER A 5 -28.40 -10.44 -14.46
N LEU A 6 -28.68 -9.94 -15.67
CA LEU A 6 -27.67 -9.80 -16.73
C LEU A 6 -27.06 -8.40 -16.83
N LEU A 7 -27.73 -7.37 -16.29
CA LEU A 7 -27.24 -5.98 -16.33
C LEU A 7 -26.28 -5.65 -15.19
N GLY A 8 -26.38 -6.33 -14.05
CA GLY A 8 -25.45 -6.14 -12.93
C GLY A 8 -24.04 -6.68 -13.22
N ASN A 9 -23.94 -7.70 -14.09
CA ASN A 9 -22.70 -8.42 -14.33
C ASN A 9 -21.86 -7.82 -15.47
N THR A 10 -22.45 -7.01 -16.36
CA THR A 10 -21.73 -6.29 -17.42
C THR A 10 -21.15 -4.98 -16.92
N VAL A 11 -21.89 -4.21 -16.12
CA VAL A 11 -21.41 -2.91 -15.60
C VAL A 11 -20.16 -3.07 -14.73
N PHE A 12 -20.09 -4.10 -13.88
CA PHE A 12 -18.88 -4.38 -13.09
C PHE A 12 -17.71 -4.91 -13.92
N ARG A 13 -18.00 -5.65 -15.00
CA ARG A 13 -16.99 -6.27 -15.87
C ARG A 13 -16.37 -5.26 -16.84
N ASP A 14 -17.12 -4.23 -17.21
CA ASP A 14 -16.66 -3.15 -18.10
C ASP A 14 -15.98 -2.00 -17.34
N SER A 15 -16.21 -1.87 -16.03
CA SER A 15 -15.61 -0.81 -15.20
C SER A 15 -14.25 -1.18 -14.60
N LEU A 16 -13.95 -2.47 -14.46
CA LEU A 16 -12.66 -2.94 -13.98
C LEU A 16 -11.73 -3.19 -15.19
N PRO A 17 -10.55 -2.58 -15.24
CA PRO A 17 -9.65 -2.76 -16.38
C PRO A 17 -9.34 -4.25 -16.54
N ALA A 18 -9.36 -4.75 -17.79
CA ALA A 18 -9.06 -6.15 -18.13
C ALA A 18 -7.73 -6.66 -17.53
N THR A 19 -6.86 -5.73 -17.15
CA THR A 19 -5.61 -5.92 -16.42
C THR A 19 -5.79 -6.57 -15.03
N VAL A 20 -6.94 -6.43 -14.38
CA VAL A 20 -7.23 -7.07 -13.07
C VAL A 20 -7.09 -8.60 -13.15
N GLY A 21 -7.58 -9.21 -14.24
CA GLY A 21 -7.41 -10.65 -14.49
C GLY A 21 -5.99 -11.05 -14.92
N ARG A 22 -5.21 -10.11 -15.49
CA ARG A 22 -3.83 -10.35 -15.95
C ARG A 22 -2.78 -10.13 -14.85
N LYS A 23 -3.10 -9.35 -13.82
CA LYS A 23 -2.22 -9.01 -12.69
C LYS A 23 -2.96 -9.16 -11.35
N PRO A 24 -3.30 -10.39 -10.94
CA PRO A 24 -4.12 -10.63 -9.74
C PRO A 24 -3.46 -10.12 -8.45
N LEU A 25 -2.12 -10.18 -8.36
CA LEU A 25 -1.38 -9.67 -7.20
C LEU A 25 -1.52 -8.15 -7.05
N GLN A 26 -1.44 -7.40 -8.16
CA GLN A 26 -1.55 -5.94 -8.12
C GLN A 26 -2.98 -5.50 -7.79
N ALA A 27 -3.98 -6.21 -8.30
CA ALA A 27 -5.38 -5.98 -7.94
C ALA A 27 -5.62 -6.25 -6.45
N ALA A 28 -5.11 -7.38 -5.92
CA ALA A 28 -5.19 -7.70 -4.51
C ALA A 28 -4.53 -6.63 -3.64
N LYS A 29 -3.34 -6.16 -4.02
CA LYS A 29 -2.65 -5.05 -3.34
C LYS A 29 -3.47 -3.77 -3.38
N PHE A 30 -4.02 -3.39 -4.54
CA PHE A 30 -4.87 -2.20 -4.69
C PHE A 30 -6.09 -2.24 -3.77
N PHE A 31 -6.88 -3.33 -3.82
CA PHE A 31 -8.08 -3.47 -2.99
C PHE A 31 -7.73 -3.61 -1.50
N GLY A 32 -6.62 -4.28 -1.18
CA GLY A 32 -6.09 -4.38 0.17
C GLY A 32 -5.74 -3.01 0.73
N ILE A 33 -4.99 -2.19 -0.01
CA ILE A 33 -4.66 -0.81 0.38
C ILE A 33 -5.92 0.03 0.53
N LEU A 34 -6.85 -0.04 -0.42
CA LEU A 34 -8.06 0.76 -0.40
C LEU A 34 -8.95 0.42 0.80
N GLY A 35 -9.19 -0.88 1.04
CA GLY A 35 -9.96 -1.35 2.18
C GLY A 35 -9.28 -0.97 3.49
N TRP A 36 -7.96 -1.11 3.56
CA TRP A 36 -7.21 -0.74 4.74
C TRP A 36 -7.25 0.77 5.01
N PHE A 37 -7.03 1.59 3.98
CA PHE A 37 -7.10 3.04 4.09
C PHE A 37 -8.49 3.50 4.57
N ALA A 38 -9.56 2.91 4.02
CA ALA A 38 -10.92 3.17 4.48
C ALA A 38 -11.10 2.79 5.96
N LEU A 39 -10.63 1.62 6.38
CA LEU A 39 -10.70 1.19 7.79
C LEU A 39 -9.89 2.11 8.71
N SER A 40 -8.69 2.52 8.32
CA SER A 40 -7.86 3.47 9.08
C SER A 40 -8.55 4.82 9.26
N VAL A 41 -9.18 5.35 8.19
CA VAL A 41 -9.93 6.61 8.26
C VAL A 41 -11.17 6.46 9.13
N LEU A 42 -11.96 5.41 8.93
CA LEU A 42 -13.19 5.16 9.71
C LEU A 42 -12.90 4.91 11.19
N GLY A 43 -11.82 4.19 11.50
CA GLY A 43 -11.34 4.00 12.87
C GLY A 43 -10.87 5.32 13.49
N PHE A 44 -10.08 6.11 12.77
CA PHE A 44 -9.62 7.41 13.26
C PHE A 44 -10.76 8.40 13.54
N LEU A 45 -11.79 8.41 12.68
CA LEU A 45 -13.00 9.22 12.82
C LEU A 45 -13.99 8.67 13.85
N ARG A 46 -13.66 7.59 14.59
CA ARG A 46 -14.53 6.95 15.58
C ARG A 46 -15.86 6.44 15.03
N VAL A 47 -15.92 6.15 13.73
CA VAL A 47 -17.12 5.58 13.09
C VAL A 47 -17.25 4.09 13.41
N LEU A 48 -16.14 3.41 13.70
CA LEU A 48 -16.08 1.98 14.02
C LEU A 48 -16.11 1.71 15.53
N ASP A 49 -16.41 2.71 16.36
CA ASP A 49 -16.50 2.53 17.81
C ASP A 49 -17.74 1.68 18.14
N GLY A 50 -17.51 0.51 18.73
CA GLY A 50 -18.57 -0.38 19.19
C GLY A 50 -19.11 0.00 20.58
N PRO A 51 -20.30 -0.46 20.97
CA PRO A 51 -20.82 -0.25 22.32
C PRO A 51 -20.07 -1.17 23.30
N GLY A 52 -18.95 -0.71 23.88
CA GLY A 52 -18.21 -1.48 24.90
C GLY A 52 -16.92 -0.81 25.36
N THR A 53 -16.60 -0.93 26.66
CA THR A 53 -15.42 -0.35 27.33
C THR A 53 -14.18 -1.25 27.17
N GLY A 54 -13.75 -1.53 25.94
CA GLY A 54 -12.58 -2.37 25.66
C GLY A 54 -11.60 -1.71 24.69
N LEU A 55 -10.30 -1.91 24.90
CA LEU A 55 -9.21 -1.37 24.06
C LEU A 55 -9.32 -1.81 22.58
N LEU A 56 -9.92 -2.97 22.32
CA LEU A 56 -10.18 -3.51 20.99
C LEU A 56 -11.42 -2.90 20.30
N VAL A 57 -12.18 -2.06 21.02
CA VAL A 57 -13.40 -1.40 20.56
C VAL A 57 -13.14 0.09 20.27
N ASP A 58 -11.97 0.60 20.64
CA ASP A 58 -11.51 1.95 20.29
C ASP A 58 -10.95 1.96 18.86
N GLY A 59 -11.76 2.44 17.93
CA GLY A 59 -11.40 2.52 16.52
C GLY A 59 -10.15 3.37 16.28
N GLN A 60 -9.88 4.37 17.13
CA GLN A 60 -8.68 5.19 17.02
C GLN A 60 -7.43 4.42 17.42
N PHE A 61 -7.49 3.70 18.55
CA PHE A 61 -6.36 2.87 18.97
C PHE A 61 -6.05 1.79 17.93
N LEU A 62 -7.08 1.15 17.40
CA LEU A 62 -6.96 0.14 16.35
C LEU A 62 -6.31 0.72 15.08
N ALA A 63 -6.76 1.89 14.63
CA ALA A 63 -6.18 2.58 13.47
C ALA A 63 -4.72 2.97 13.73
N LEU A 64 -4.41 3.49 14.92
CA LEU A 64 -3.07 3.94 15.32
C LEU A 64 -2.04 2.81 15.30
N VAL A 65 -2.44 1.60 15.71
CA VAL A 65 -1.54 0.45 15.81
C VAL A 65 -1.49 -0.35 14.52
N LEU A 66 -2.65 -0.63 13.91
CA LEU A 66 -2.70 -1.53 12.78
C LEU A 66 -2.21 -0.87 11.48
N THR A 67 -2.36 0.45 11.31
CA THR A 67 -1.92 1.14 10.08
C THR A 67 -0.41 1.05 9.87
N PRO A 68 0.45 1.35 10.87
CA PRO A 68 1.88 1.09 10.74
C PRO A 68 2.20 -0.39 10.44
N LEU A 69 1.48 -1.33 11.03
CA LEU A 69 1.71 -2.77 10.84
C LEU A 69 1.40 -3.21 9.40
N VAL A 70 0.28 -2.75 8.83
CA VAL A 70 -0.05 -3.03 7.44
C VAL A 70 0.89 -2.32 6.48
N ALA A 71 1.28 -1.08 6.77
CA ALA A 71 2.31 -0.41 5.99
C ALA A 71 3.63 -1.20 6.00
N PHE A 72 4.05 -1.76 7.13
CA PHE A 72 5.25 -2.59 7.22
C PHE A 72 5.15 -3.86 6.36
N VAL A 73 4.03 -4.58 6.43
CA VAL A 73 3.76 -5.75 5.55
C VAL A 73 3.82 -5.33 4.08
N LEU A 74 3.28 -4.15 3.76
CA LEU A 74 3.25 -3.65 2.40
C LEU A 74 4.65 -3.27 1.89
N VAL A 75 5.50 -2.69 2.72
CA VAL A 75 6.91 -2.47 2.39
C VAL A 75 7.61 -3.79 2.09
N ALA A 76 7.35 -4.85 2.86
CA ALA A 76 7.91 -6.17 2.57
C ALA A 76 7.48 -6.69 1.17
N VAL A 77 6.21 -6.49 0.80
CA VAL A 77 5.71 -6.81 -0.55
C VAL A 77 6.44 -5.99 -1.62
N VAL A 78 6.59 -4.67 -1.42
CA VAL A 78 7.31 -3.79 -2.35
C VAL A 78 8.78 -4.21 -2.50
N CYS A 79 9.45 -4.59 -1.41
CA CYS A 79 10.81 -5.13 -1.45
C CYS A 79 10.88 -6.43 -2.25
N CYS A 80 9.98 -7.39 -2.00
CA CYS A 80 9.92 -8.65 -2.76
C CYS A 80 9.67 -8.42 -4.24
N GLU A 81 8.74 -7.53 -4.61
CA GLU A 81 8.49 -7.16 -6.01
C GLU A 81 9.76 -6.57 -6.66
N THR A 82 10.44 -5.68 -5.93
CA THR A 82 11.66 -5.00 -6.40
C THR A 82 12.80 -5.99 -6.61
N LEU A 83 13.04 -6.90 -5.67
CA LEU A 83 14.02 -7.97 -5.81
C LEU A 83 13.68 -8.91 -6.96
N TYR A 84 12.41 -9.30 -7.10
CA TYR A 84 11.97 -10.15 -8.21
C TYR A 84 12.21 -9.47 -9.57
N SER A 85 11.89 -8.17 -9.67
CA SER A 85 12.12 -7.42 -10.90
C SER A 85 13.60 -7.23 -11.18
N LEU A 86 14.41 -6.94 -10.16
CA LEU A 86 15.86 -6.84 -10.30
C LEU A 86 16.47 -8.18 -10.76
N ALA A 87 16.06 -9.29 -10.17
CA ALA A 87 16.51 -10.62 -10.56
C ALA A 87 16.18 -10.94 -12.02
N ARG A 88 15.01 -10.51 -12.50
CA ARG A 88 14.62 -10.65 -13.90
C ARG A 88 15.45 -9.77 -14.83
N VAL A 89 15.72 -8.52 -14.43
CA VAL A 89 16.56 -7.58 -15.17
C VAL A 89 17.98 -8.13 -15.33
N VAL A 90 18.58 -8.61 -14.24
CA VAL A 90 19.94 -9.17 -14.22
C VAL A 90 20.06 -10.43 -15.07
N ARG A 91 18.99 -11.23 -15.16
CA ARG A 91 18.94 -12.43 -16.01
C ARG A 91 18.57 -12.14 -17.46
N SER A 92 18.26 -10.89 -17.81
CA SER A 92 17.88 -10.50 -19.17
C SER A 92 19.11 -10.00 -19.92
N ASP A 93 19.30 -10.50 -21.14
CA ASP A 93 20.37 -10.02 -22.03
C ASP A 93 20.07 -8.64 -22.67
N ALA A 94 18.91 -8.03 -22.37
CA ALA A 94 18.50 -6.73 -22.89
C ALA A 94 19.21 -5.58 -22.16
N SER A 95 19.57 -4.52 -22.87
CA SER A 95 20.24 -3.37 -22.24
C SER A 95 19.30 -2.62 -21.28
N LEU A 96 19.83 -2.04 -20.19
CA LEU A 96 19.02 -1.27 -19.23
C LEU A 96 18.26 -0.12 -19.91
N ARG A 97 18.84 0.46 -20.96
CA ARG A 97 18.22 1.53 -21.74
C ARG A 97 16.95 1.02 -22.43
N GLU A 98 17.02 -0.10 -23.15
CA GLU A 98 15.85 -0.71 -23.80
C GLU A 98 14.76 -1.12 -22.80
N GLN A 99 15.13 -1.49 -21.58
CA GLN A 99 14.17 -1.88 -20.55
C GLN A 99 13.43 -0.66 -19.93
N ILE A 100 14.04 0.52 -19.97
CA ILE A 100 13.48 1.78 -19.41
C ILE A 100 12.77 2.61 -20.49
N GLU A 101 13.24 2.53 -21.73
CA GLU A 101 12.73 3.29 -22.87
C GLU A 101 11.24 2.92 -23.11
N GLY A 102 10.36 3.92 -23.04
CA GLY A 102 8.91 3.74 -23.09
C GLY A 102 8.20 3.46 -21.75
N ARG A 103 8.93 3.31 -20.63
CA ARG A 103 8.35 3.04 -19.29
C ARG A 103 8.88 3.94 -18.18
N VAL A 104 9.51 5.06 -18.52
CA VAL A 104 10.18 5.99 -17.56
C VAL A 104 9.27 6.38 -16.40
N GLY A 105 8.01 6.77 -16.66
CA GLY A 105 7.07 7.16 -15.61
C GLY A 105 6.74 6.02 -14.62
N TYR A 106 6.65 4.78 -15.11
CA TYR A 106 6.45 3.61 -14.26
C TYR A 106 7.67 3.33 -13.38
N VAL A 107 8.89 3.45 -13.94
CA VAL A 107 10.15 3.27 -13.18
C VAL A 107 10.27 4.31 -12.08
N VAL A 108 9.93 5.58 -12.37
CA VAL A 108 9.95 6.66 -11.38
C VAL A 108 8.96 6.40 -10.26
N LEU A 109 7.70 6.08 -10.57
CA LEU A 109 6.68 5.77 -9.54
C LEU A 109 7.10 4.63 -8.63
N ARG A 110 7.70 3.59 -9.21
CA ARG A 110 8.23 2.45 -8.46
C ARG A 110 9.40 2.84 -7.57
N GLY A 111 10.31 3.69 -8.06
CA GLY A 111 11.43 4.21 -7.29
C GLY A 111 10.95 5.05 -6.10
N VAL A 112 9.94 5.90 -6.31
CA VAL A 112 9.35 6.73 -5.25
C VAL A 112 8.68 5.86 -4.18
N GLU A 113 7.86 4.88 -4.57
CA GLU A 113 7.23 3.96 -3.62
C GLU A 113 8.27 3.18 -2.79
N ALA A 114 9.31 2.66 -3.45
CA ALA A 114 10.40 1.96 -2.76
C ALA A 114 11.17 2.89 -1.81
N ALA A 115 11.44 4.13 -2.22
CA ALA A 115 12.13 5.12 -1.40
C ALA A 115 11.30 5.52 -0.16
N ILE A 116 10.00 5.77 -0.33
CA ILE A 116 9.10 6.08 0.78
C ILE A 116 8.94 4.88 1.71
N GLY A 117 8.79 3.68 1.16
CA GLY A 117 8.67 2.44 1.93
C GLY A 117 9.91 2.15 2.78
N VAL A 118 11.08 2.06 2.13
CA VAL A 118 12.34 1.76 2.82
C VAL A 118 12.75 2.90 3.75
N GLY A 119 12.68 4.15 3.28
CA GLY A 119 13.00 5.33 4.07
C GLY A 119 12.09 5.49 5.29
N GLY A 120 10.79 5.22 5.13
CA GLY A 120 9.83 5.19 6.23
C GLY A 120 10.17 4.14 7.28
N VAL A 121 10.50 2.91 6.88
CA VAL A 121 10.91 1.86 7.82
C VAL A 121 12.21 2.22 8.53
N LEU A 122 13.21 2.74 7.81
CA LEU A 122 14.48 3.16 8.42
C LEU A 122 14.30 4.31 9.41
N LEU A 123 13.39 5.25 9.12
CA LEU A 123 13.04 6.34 10.04
C LEU A 123 12.40 5.78 11.32
N ILE A 124 11.46 4.85 11.23
CA ILE A 124 10.88 4.23 12.43
C ILE A 124 11.91 3.40 13.19
N ALA A 125 12.72 2.62 12.49
CA ALA A 125 13.76 1.80 13.08
C ALA A 125 14.85 2.63 13.79
N SER A 126 15.12 3.87 13.35
CA SER A 126 16.06 4.77 14.02
C SER A 126 15.46 5.47 15.25
N LEU A 127 14.15 5.68 15.26
CA LEU A 127 13.44 6.31 16.39
C LEU A 127 13.20 5.34 17.56
N VAL A 128 12.98 4.05 17.29
CA VAL A 128 12.65 3.05 18.33
C VAL A 128 13.77 2.88 19.39
N PRO A 129 15.06 2.73 19.04
CA PRO A 129 16.12 2.58 20.03
C PRO A 129 16.29 3.80 20.95
N ALA A 130 16.09 5.00 20.41
CA ALA A 130 16.15 6.24 21.18
C ALA A 130 15.10 6.27 22.31
N LEU A 131 13.93 5.64 22.08
CA LEU A 131 12.87 5.52 23.08
C LEU A 131 13.05 4.41 24.11
N VAL A 132 13.82 3.38 23.78
CA VAL A 132 14.05 2.26 24.71
C VAL A 132 15.20 2.59 25.66
N ALA A 133 16.16 3.39 25.19
CA ALA A 133 17.30 3.82 25.98
C ALA A 133 16.91 4.84 27.08
N GLU A 134 15.95 5.70 26.80
CA GLU A 134 15.33 6.57 27.80
C GLU A 134 14.10 5.84 28.37
N SER A 135 13.85 5.92 29.67
CA SER A 135 12.60 5.44 30.28
C SER A 135 11.48 6.39 29.86
N THR A 136 11.12 6.32 28.58
CA THR A 136 10.50 7.42 27.87
C THR A 136 9.13 7.71 28.46
N PRO A 137 8.85 8.96 28.86
CA PRO A 137 7.54 9.37 29.31
C PRO A 137 6.45 9.01 28.29
N ALA A 138 5.29 8.59 28.77
CA ALA A 138 4.13 8.22 27.94
C ALA A 138 3.81 9.20 26.78
N PRO A 139 3.95 10.54 26.90
CA PRO A 139 3.74 11.47 25.79
C PRO A 139 4.64 11.26 24.57
N ALA A 140 5.91 10.89 24.77
CA ALA A 140 6.84 10.67 23.65
C ALA A 140 6.55 9.33 22.92
N GLY A 141 6.05 8.32 23.64
CA GLY A 141 5.52 7.10 23.03
C GLY A 141 4.33 7.39 22.10
N VAL A 142 3.38 8.24 22.52
CA VAL A 142 2.25 8.67 21.68
C VAL A 142 2.74 9.44 20.45
N GLY A 143 3.70 10.35 20.62
CA GLY A 143 4.29 11.11 19.52
C GLY A 143 4.87 10.22 18.42
N ILE A 144 5.58 9.15 18.80
CA ILE A 144 6.17 8.23 17.82
C ILE A 144 5.15 7.32 17.17
N MET A 145 4.09 6.94 17.88
CA MET A 145 2.96 6.26 17.25
C MET A 145 2.28 7.15 16.20
N LEU A 146 2.16 8.46 16.43
CA LEU A 146 1.65 9.40 15.43
C LEU A 146 2.59 9.55 14.23
N VAL A 147 3.91 9.59 14.46
CA VAL A 147 4.90 9.58 13.38
C VAL A 147 4.82 8.29 12.57
N ALA A 148 4.76 7.13 13.24
CA ALA A 148 4.59 5.83 12.59
C ALA A 148 3.30 5.74 11.78
N MET A 149 2.21 6.30 12.31
CA MET A 149 0.93 6.41 11.61
C MET A 149 1.06 7.27 10.34
N ALA A 150 1.66 8.46 10.44
CA ALA A 150 1.85 9.37 9.31
C ALA A 150 2.73 8.74 8.22
N VAL A 151 3.82 8.08 8.61
CA VAL A 151 4.69 7.32 7.69
C VAL A 151 3.91 6.18 7.04
N GLY A 152 3.14 5.41 7.82
CA GLY A 152 2.33 4.31 7.31
C GLY A 152 1.27 4.77 6.29
N LEU A 153 0.61 5.90 6.56
CA LEU A 153 -0.31 6.52 5.61
C LEU A 153 0.40 6.99 4.33
N GLY A 154 1.59 7.58 4.46
CA GLY A 154 2.40 7.97 3.30
C GLY A 154 2.75 6.78 2.40
N ILE A 155 3.12 5.65 3.00
CA ILE A 155 3.40 4.39 2.28
C ILE A 155 2.13 3.89 1.57
N LEU A 156 1.00 3.84 2.28
CA LEU A 156 -0.29 3.41 1.70
C LEU A 156 -0.68 4.28 0.51
N VAL A 157 -0.56 5.61 0.61
CA VAL A 157 -0.87 6.54 -0.49
C VAL A 157 0.07 6.34 -1.67
N ALA A 158 1.38 6.26 -1.44
CA ALA A 158 2.36 6.03 -2.51
C ALA A 158 2.08 4.72 -3.26
N SER A 159 1.79 3.65 -2.51
CA SER A 159 1.46 2.34 -3.06
C SER A 159 0.10 2.28 -3.74
N LEU A 160 -0.88 3.06 -3.28
CA LEU A 160 -2.17 3.21 -3.94
C LEU A 160 -2.00 3.90 -5.29
N VAL A 161 -1.23 5.00 -5.34
CA VAL A 161 -0.93 5.72 -6.58
C VAL A 161 -0.21 4.82 -7.58
N ARG A 162 0.81 4.08 -7.14
CA ARG A 162 1.54 3.13 -8.00
C ARG A 162 0.63 2.00 -8.49
N SER A 163 -0.23 1.46 -7.61
CA SER A 163 -1.18 0.42 -7.96
C SER A 163 -2.24 0.90 -8.96
N THR A 164 -2.72 2.12 -8.79
CA THR A 164 -3.66 2.78 -9.70
C THR A 164 -3.01 2.99 -11.07
N ALA A 165 -1.81 3.58 -11.11
CA ALA A 165 -1.10 3.78 -12.37
C ALA A 165 -0.84 2.46 -13.10
N GLU A 166 -0.48 1.40 -12.38
CA GLU A 166 -0.22 0.09 -12.99
C GLU A 166 -1.48 -0.60 -13.54
N LEU A 167 -2.63 -0.45 -12.87
CA LEU A 167 -3.89 -1.06 -13.30
C LEU A 167 -4.60 -0.26 -14.40
N PHE A 168 -4.58 1.08 -14.33
CA PHE A 168 -5.39 1.95 -15.17
C PHE A 168 -4.61 2.68 -16.26
N VAL A 169 -3.31 2.94 -16.07
CA VAL A 169 -2.49 3.69 -17.05
C VAL A 169 -1.58 2.75 -17.84
N TYR A 170 -0.84 1.87 -17.15
CA TYR A 170 0.14 0.97 -17.76
C TYR A 170 -0.41 -0.46 -17.97
N GLY A 171 -1.70 -0.68 -17.69
CA GLY A 171 -2.34 -1.99 -17.76
C GLY A 171 -2.67 -2.48 -19.18
N GLY A 172 -2.63 -1.58 -20.17
CA GLY A 172 -2.92 -1.87 -21.58
C GLY A 172 -1.71 -2.21 -22.45
N SER A 173 -0.49 -1.93 -21.97
CA SER A 173 0.74 -2.02 -22.79
C SER A 173 1.39 -3.40 -22.87
N THR A 174 0.69 -4.48 -22.50
CA THR A 174 1.15 -5.88 -22.67
C THR A 174 0.48 -6.61 -23.82
N SER A 175 -0.16 -5.89 -24.75
CA SER A 175 -0.58 -6.41 -26.04
C SER A 175 0.05 -5.58 -27.17
N ALA A 176 1.35 -5.78 -27.37
CA ALA A 176 2.06 -5.54 -28.61
C ALA A 176 3.15 -6.61 -28.71
#